data_AF-A0A7S1Y7D2-F1
#
_entry.id   AF-A0A7S1Y7D2-F1
#
_cell.length_a   1.000
_cell.length_b   1.000
_cell.length_c   1.000
_cell.angle_alpha   90.00
_cell.angle_beta   90.00
_cell.angle_gamma   90.00
#
_symmetry.space_group_name_H-M   'P 1'
#
loop_
_entity.id
_entity.type
_entity.pdbx_description
1 polymer ?
#
loop_
_entity_poly.entity_id
_entity_poly.type
_entity_poly.pdbx_seq_one_letter_code
_entity_poly.pdbx_strand_id
1 'polypeptide(L)'
;VQSETPLAFLHRMTNGTSLEAKPLKFAYSRLSSLLRTLQVSNLDDFNSLTEVADFATLLATYSEGIAKFAIIMEPNGSAIAGAVDPVIQLACLDSSLAIAPLFKRFGSIIIT
;
A
#
# COMPACT_ATOMS: atom_id res chain seq x y z
N VAL A 1 -4.60 -16.01 10.82
CA VAL A 1 -4.27 -15.23 9.60
C VAL A 1 -5.52 -15.12 8.77
N GLN A 2 -5.90 -13.92 8.37
CA GLN A 2 -7.02 -13.65 7.46
C GLN A 2 -6.47 -13.02 6.19
N SER A 3 -6.92 -13.49 5.02
CA SER A 3 -6.52 -12.95 3.72
C SER A 3 -7.75 -12.46 2.96
N GLU A 4 -7.65 -11.29 2.33
CA GLU A 4 -8.71 -10.75 1.47
C GLU A 4 -8.14 -9.99 0.27
N THR A 5 -9.00 -9.75 -0.73
CA THR A 5 -8.61 -8.96 -1.90
C THR A 5 -8.61 -7.47 -1.57
N PRO A 6 -7.77 -6.66 -2.25
CA PRO A 6 -7.77 -5.21 -2.10
C PRO A 6 -9.16 -4.58 -2.29
N LEU A 7 -9.95 -5.07 -3.25
CA LEU A 7 -11.29 -4.59 -3.51
C LEU A 7 -12.24 -4.85 -2.32
N ALA A 8 -12.20 -6.06 -1.75
CA ALA A 8 -13.05 -6.42 -0.63
C ALA A 8 -12.71 -5.59 0.62
N PHE A 9 -11.41 -5.44 0.92
CA PHE A 9 -10.94 -4.59 2.01
C PHE A 9 -11.37 -3.13 1.80
N LEU A 10 -11.15 -2.60 0.60
CA LEU A 10 -11.48 -1.22 0.27
C LEU A 10 -12.98 -0.95 0.44
N HIS A 11 -13.84 -1.83 -0.07
CA HIS A 11 -15.29 -1.72 0.10
C HIS A 11 -15.72 -1.79 1.57
N ARG A 12 -15.13 -2.69 2.36
CA ARG A 12 -15.38 -2.80 3.80
C ARG A 12 -14.96 -1.52 4.53
N MET A 13 -13.80 -0.97 4.17
CA MET A 13 -13.28 0.26 4.76
C MET A 13 -14.16 1.47 4.39
N THR A 14 -14.54 1.65 3.12
CA THR A 14 -15.39 2.78 2.71
C THR A 14 -16.76 2.73 3.38
N ASN A 15 -17.33 1.53 3.54
CA ASN A 15 -18.61 1.35 4.23
C ASN A 15 -18.52 1.62 5.75
N GLY A 16 -17.37 1.34 6.36
CA GLY A 16 -17.14 1.58 7.80
C GLY A 16 -16.70 3.00 8.16
N THR A 17 -16.17 3.77 7.20
CA THR A 17 -15.50 5.07 7.47
C THR A 17 -16.11 6.27 6.73
N SER A 18 -17.09 6.05 5.85
CA SER A 18 -17.64 7.07 4.94
C SER A 18 -16.58 7.74 4.04
N LEU A 19 -15.39 7.15 3.92
CA LEU A 19 -14.36 7.60 2.98
C LEU A 19 -14.68 7.14 1.56
N GLU A 20 -14.31 7.95 0.58
CA GLU A 20 -14.35 7.58 -0.82
C GLU A 20 -13.03 6.92 -1.25
N ALA A 21 -13.11 5.92 -2.15
CA ALA A 21 -11.92 5.25 -2.69
C ALA A 21 -11.06 6.16 -3.58
N LYS A 22 -11.68 7.07 -4.35
CA LYS A 22 -11.00 7.86 -5.39
C LYS A 22 -9.94 8.81 -4.82
N PRO A 23 -10.19 9.57 -3.73
CA PRO A 23 -9.18 10.43 -3.12
C PRO A 23 -7.95 9.67 -2.59
N LEU A 24 -8.12 8.42 -2.16
CA LEU A 24 -7.04 7.61 -1.58
C LEU A 24 -5.91 7.32 -2.57
N LYS A 25 -6.21 7.31 -3.89
CA LYS A 25 -5.21 7.21 -4.97
C LYS A 25 -4.17 8.34 -4.92
N PHE A 26 -4.44 9.43 -4.18
CA PHE A 26 -3.58 10.60 -4.08
C PHE A 26 -3.03 10.82 -2.66
N ALA A 27 -3.20 9.87 -1.73
CA ALA A 27 -2.80 10.05 -0.34
C ALA A 27 -1.29 10.36 -0.21
N TYR A 28 -0.44 9.60 -0.90
CA TYR A 28 1.02 9.82 -0.91
C TYR A 28 1.39 11.21 -1.45
N SER A 29 0.85 11.60 -2.61
CA SER A 29 1.19 12.88 -3.26
C SER A 29 0.68 14.07 -2.45
N ARG A 30 -0.47 13.94 -1.80
CA ARG A 30 -1.04 14.96 -0.91
C ARG A 30 -0.21 15.13 0.36
N LEU A 31 0.19 14.03 1.01
CA LEU A 31 1.06 14.09 2.19
C LEU A 31 2.41 14.72 1.82
N SER A 32 3.04 14.27 0.74
CA SER A 32 4.31 14.81 0.23
C SER A 32 4.23 16.32 -0.06
N SER A 33 3.12 16.78 -0.66
CA SER A 33 2.89 18.20 -0.93
C SER A 33 2.71 19.01 0.35
N LEU A 34 1.99 18.46 1.34
CA LEU A 34 1.77 19.10 2.63
C LEU A 34 3.05 19.26 3.43
N LEU A 35 3.86 18.19 3.56
CA LEU A 35 5.13 18.22 4.28
C LEU A 35 6.11 19.26 3.69
N ARG A 36 6.13 19.36 2.35
CA ARG A 36 6.91 20.38 1.64
C ARG A 36 6.39 21.79 1.92
N THR A 37 5.08 21.99 1.91
CA THR A 37 4.44 23.29 2.16
C THR A 37 4.71 23.76 3.59
N LEU A 38 4.70 22.85 4.55
CA LEU A 38 5.02 23.12 5.96
C LEU A 38 6.52 23.26 6.25
N GLN A 39 7.38 23.08 5.25
CA GLN A 39 8.84 23.16 5.39
C GLN A 39 9.39 22.25 6.50
N VAL A 40 8.86 21.03 6.59
CA VAL A 40 9.33 20.04 7.56
C VAL A 40 10.80 19.72 7.27
N SER A 41 11.67 19.91 8.26
CA SER A 41 13.11 19.69 8.15
C SER A 41 13.51 18.23 8.34
N ASN A 42 12.82 17.52 9.25
CA ASN A 42 13.05 16.11 9.54
C ASN A 42 11.90 15.25 9.04
N LEU A 43 12.08 14.59 7.89
CA LEU A 43 11.04 13.72 7.31
C LEU A 43 10.94 12.38 8.03
N ASP A 44 11.99 11.96 8.76
CA ASP A 44 12.01 10.66 9.45
C ASP A 44 10.95 10.58 10.55
N ASP A 45 10.59 11.72 11.14
CA ASP A 45 9.52 11.84 12.13
C ASP A 45 8.13 11.53 11.55
N PHE A 46 8.01 11.48 10.22
CA PHE A 46 6.76 11.24 9.50
C PHE A 46 6.75 9.91 8.73
N ASN A 47 7.74 9.03 8.93
CA ASN A 47 7.82 7.74 8.25
C ASN A 47 6.54 6.90 8.43
N SER A 48 6.00 6.82 9.64
CA SER A 48 4.75 6.07 9.89
C SER A 48 3.55 6.65 9.14
N LEU A 49 3.48 7.97 8.93
CA LEU A 49 2.42 8.57 8.11
C LEU A 49 2.63 8.28 6.63
N THR A 50 3.88 8.29 6.18
CA THR A 50 4.25 7.93 4.80
C THR A 50 3.86 6.49 4.50
N GLU A 51 4.15 5.54 5.40
CA GLU A 51 3.75 4.13 5.26
C GLU A 51 2.23 3.97 5.11
N VAL A 52 1.44 4.67 5.93
CA VAL A 52 -0.03 4.64 5.83
C VAL A 52 -0.51 5.27 4.51
N ALA A 53 0.10 6.37 4.08
CA ALA A 53 -0.25 7.05 2.83
C ALA A 53 0.11 6.20 1.60
N ASP A 54 1.24 5.49 1.63
CA ASP A 54 1.67 4.55 0.60
C ASP A 54 0.72 3.35 0.55
N PHE A 55 0.40 2.76 1.70
CA PHE A 55 -0.58 1.68 1.79
C PHE A 55 -1.93 2.09 1.17
N ALA A 56 -2.47 3.24 1.56
CA ALA A 56 -3.74 3.75 1.04
C ALA A 56 -3.69 4.01 -0.47
N THR A 57 -2.57 4.54 -0.96
CA THR A 57 -2.34 4.82 -2.39
C THR A 57 -2.30 3.52 -3.19
N LEU A 58 -1.52 2.53 -2.76
CA LEU A 58 -1.42 1.23 -3.43
C LEU A 58 -2.73 0.46 -3.39
N LEU A 59 -3.39 0.43 -2.22
CA LEU A 59 -4.70 -0.20 -2.04
C LEU A 59 -5.72 0.33 -3.06
N ALA A 60 -5.86 1.66 -3.15
CA ALA A 60 -6.82 2.28 -4.05
C ALA A 60 -6.40 2.19 -5.53
N THR A 61 -5.11 2.12 -5.82
CA THR A 61 -4.59 2.04 -7.20
C THR A 61 -4.80 0.67 -7.80
N TYR A 62 -4.57 -0.38 -7.02
CA TYR A 62 -4.59 -1.77 -7.47
C TYR A 62 -5.83 -2.56 -7.00
N SER A 63 -6.90 -1.86 -6.59
CA SER A 63 -8.18 -2.49 -6.21
C SER A 63 -9.05 -2.90 -7.40
N GLU A 64 -8.83 -2.34 -8.58
CA GLU A 64 -9.66 -2.60 -9.76
C GLU A 64 -9.06 -3.69 -10.65
N GLY A 65 -9.92 -4.53 -11.24
CA GLY A 65 -9.52 -5.57 -12.19
C GLY A 65 -9.09 -6.89 -11.53
N ILE A 66 -8.18 -7.61 -12.18
CA ILE A 66 -7.65 -8.89 -11.68
C ILE A 66 -6.83 -8.59 -10.41
N ALA A 67 -7.07 -9.35 -9.34
CA ALA A 67 -6.36 -9.17 -8.08
C ALA A 67 -4.87 -9.47 -8.24
N LYS A 68 -4.04 -8.43 -8.19
CA LYS A 68 -2.57 -8.50 -8.24
C LYS A 68 -1.90 -8.34 -6.88
N PHE A 69 -2.70 -8.03 -5.87
CA PHE A 69 -2.27 -7.90 -4.49
C PHE A 69 -3.22 -8.68 -3.58
N ALA A 70 -2.75 -9.04 -2.39
CA ALA A 70 -3.55 -9.56 -1.29
C ALA A 70 -3.28 -8.76 -0.02
N ILE A 71 -4.29 -8.66 0.84
CA ILE A 71 -4.14 -8.09 2.17
C ILE A 71 -4.16 -9.23 3.17
N ILE A 72 -3.08 -9.32 3.94
CA ILE A 72 -2.86 -10.37 4.93
C ILE A 72 -2.88 -9.71 6.29
N MET A 73 -3.79 -10.15 7.15
CA MET A 73 -3.92 -9.67 8.52
C MET A 73 -3.60 -10.80 9.49
N GLU A 74 -2.62 -10.56 10.35
CA GLU A 74 -2.11 -11.52 11.33
C GLU A 74 -2.28 -10.93 12.73
N PRO A 75 -3.19 -11.46 13.57
CA PRO A 75 -3.41 -10.90 14.91
C PRO A 75 -2.25 -11.18 15.88
N ASN A 76 -1.46 -12.24 15.63
CA ASN A 76 -0.35 -12.68 16.48
C ASN A 76 0.91 -12.90 15.61
N GLY A 77 1.50 -11.82 15.09
CA GLY A 77 2.70 -11.87 14.24
C GLY A 77 4.02 -12.07 14.99
N SER A 78 4.01 -11.98 16.33
CA SER A 78 5.21 -12.10 17.15
C SER A 78 5.66 -13.56 17.31
N ALA A 79 6.95 -13.81 17.11
CA ALA A 79 7.60 -15.08 17.44
C ALA A 79 7.80 -15.30 18.96
N ILE A 80 7.56 -14.26 19.76
CA ILE A 80 7.67 -14.29 21.23
C ILE A 80 6.36 -14.80 21.82
N ALA A 81 6.43 -15.91 22.55
CA ALA A 81 5.27 -16.51 23.22
C ALA A 81 4.62 -15.52 24.21
N GLY A 82 3.33 -15.26 24.03
CA GLY A 82 2.54 -14.37 24.89
C GLY A 82 2.52 -12.90 24.47
N ALA A 83 3.33 -12.49 23.49
CA ALA A 83 3.26 -11.14 22.92
C ALA A 83 2.28 -11.11 21.74
N VAL A 84 1.38 -10.11 21.74
CA VAL A 84 0.45 -9.85 20.64
C VAL A 84 1.03 -8.73 19.79
N ASP A 85 1.33 -9.02 18.52
CA ASP A 85 1.85 -8.07 17.54
C ASP A 85 1.01 -8.17 16.27
N PRO A 86 -0.06 -7.37 16.13
CA PRO A 86 -0.95 -7.45 15.00
C PRO A 86 -0.32 -6.78 13.77
N VAL A 87 -0.21 -7.52 12.67
CA VAL A 87 0.39 -7.05 11.43
C VAL A 87 -0.63 -7.05 10.30
N ILE A 88 -0.59 -5.99 9.48
CA ILE A 88 -1.29 -5.92 8.20
C ILE A 88 -0.25 -5.78 7.09
N GLN A 89 -0.28 -6.69 6.13
CA GLN A 89 0.61 -6.68 4.96
C GLN A 89 -0.18 -6.55 3.67
N LEU A 90 0.26 -5.64 2.80
CA LEU A 90 -0.16 -5.58 1.40
C LEU A 90 0.87 -6.35 0.56
N ALA A 91 0.56 -7.60 0.23
CA ALA A 91 1.45 -8.48 -0.52
C ALA A 91 1.21 -8.36 -2.03
N CYS A 92 2.25 -8.09 -2.80
CA CYS A 92 2.21 -8.14 -4.26
C CYS A 92 2.26 -9.60 -4.73
N LEU A 93 1.32 -9.99 -5.59
CA LEU A 93 1.22 -11.32 -6.19
C LEU A 93 1.73 -11.36 -7.64
N ASP A 94 1.98 -10.20 -8.24
CA ASP A 94 2.39 -10.05 -9.64
C ASP A 94 3.62 -9.15 -9.77
N SER A 95 4.80 -9.77 -9.79
CA SER A 95 6.08 -9.07 -9.97
C SER A 95 6.23 -8.40 -11.34
N SER A 96 5.41 -8.78 -12.34
CA SER A 96 5.45 -8.17 -13.68
C SER A 96 5.10 -6.68 -13.63
N LEU A 97 4.33 -6.24 -12.62
CA LEU A 97 3.97 -4.84 -12.40
C LEU A 97 5.20 -3.92 -12.27
N ALA A 98 6.22 -4.38 -11.55
CA ALA A 98 7.41 -3.58 -11.28
C ALA A 98 8.32 -3.47 -12.52
N ILE A 99 8.41 -4.53 -13.33
CA ILE A 99 9.31 -4.60 -14.49
C ILE A 99 8.65 -4.10 -15.79
N ALA A 100 7.31 -4.09 -15.87
CA ALA A 100 6.58 -3.69 -17.07
C ALA A 100 7.00 -2.32 -17.66
N PRO A 101 7.30 -1.27 -16.87
CA PRO A 101 7.79 -0.01 -17.42
C PRO A 101 9.13 -0.14 -18.15
N LEU A 102 10.00 -1.07 -17.76
CA LEU A 102 11.30 -1.29 -18.42
C LEU A 102 11.10 -1.86 -19.82
N PHE A 103 10.26 -2.89 -19.96
CA PHE A 103 9.95 -3.50 -21.27
C PHE A 103 9.26 -2.53 -22.23
N LYS A 104 8.54 -1.52 -21.71
CA LYS A 104 7.94 -0.45 -22.53
C LYS A 104 8.97 0.58 -22.99
N ARG A 105 10.06 0.76 -22.25
CA ARG A 105 11.03 1.84 -22.47
C ARG A 105 12.26 1.40 -23.27
N PHE A 106 12.70 0.16 -23.11
CA PHE A 106 13.95 -0.33 -23.68
C PHE A 106 13.71 -1.42 -24.72
N GLY A 107 14.41 -1.35 -25.85
CA GLY A 107 14.28 -2.33 -26.94
C GLY A 107 14.97 -3.67 -26.66
N SER A 108 15.91 -3.73 -25.72
CA SER A 108 16.57 -4.95 -25.28
C SER A 108 16.90 -4.87 -23.79
N ILE A 109 16.58 -5.93 -23.05
CA ILE A 109 16.87 -6.09 -21.62
C ILE A 109 17.55 -7.45 -21.45
N ILE A 110 18.76 -7.45 -20.88
CA ILE A 110 19.54 -8.66 -20.59
C ILE A 110 19.58 -8.81 -19.07
N ILE A 111 19.09 -9.95 -18.57
CA ILE A 111 19.13 -10.33 -17.15
C ILE A 111 20.19 -11.43 -17.03
N THR A 112 21.22 -11.20 -16.21
CA THR A 112 22.34 -12.14 -15.97
C THR A 112 22.34 -12.58 -14.51
#